data_AF-A0A943RCE7-F1
#
_entry.id   AF-A0A943RCE7-F1
#
_cell.length_a   1.000
_cell.length_b   1.000
_cell.length_c   1.000
_cell.angle_alpha   90.00
_cell.angle_beta   90.00
_cell.angle_gamma   90.00
#
_symmetry.space_group_name_H-M   'P 1'
#
loop_
_entity.id
_entity.type
_entity.pdbx_description
1 polymer ?
#
loop_
_entity_poly.entity_id
_entity_poly.type
_entity_poly.pdbx_seq_one_letter_code
_entity_poly.pdbx_strand_id
1 'polypeptide(L)' 'AATLILECIRRGLYPSWDAANRESLSLAQKLGYHFHREYKAYRVSTSV' A
#
# COMPACT_ATOMS: atom_id res chain seq x y z
N ALA A 1 10.17 2.01 -1.95
CA ALA A 1 8.82 2.34 -2.46
C ALA A 1 8.87 3.20 -3.72
N ALA A 2 9.43 4.41 -3.66
CA ALA A 2 9.44 5.36 -4.78
C ALA A 2 9.96 4.78 -6.11
N THR A 3 11.10 4.07 -6.12
CA THR A 3 11.65 3.49 -7.35
C THR A 3 10.71 2.50 -8.05
N LEU A 4 10.00 1.66 -7.28
CA LEU A 4 9.04 0.71 -7.85
C LEU A 4 7.83 1.42 -8.45
N ILE A 5 7.31 2.44 -7.75
CA ILE A 5 6.17 3.26 -8.23
C ILE A 5 6.54 3.94 -9.55
N LEU A 6 7.72 4.56 -9.62
CA LEU A 6 8.20 5.23 -10.84
C LEU A 6 8.37 4.24 -11.99
N GLU A 7 8.87 3.04 -11.72
CA GLU A 7 9.02 2.00 -12.74
C GLU A 7 7.66 1.48 -13.24
N CYS A 8 6.67 1.32 -12.35
CA CYS A 8 5.30 1.00 -12.74
C CYS A 8 4.74 2.07 -13.68
N ILE A 9 4.84 3.35 -13.31
CA ILE A 9 4.37 4.48 -14.12
C ILE A 9 5.08 4.49 -15.49
N ARG A 10 6.40 4.30 -15.53
CA ARG A 10 7.18 4.24 -16.76
C ARG A 10 6.71 3.13 -17.70
N ARG A 11 6.25 2.00 -17.16
CA ARG A 11 5.70 0.87 -17.91
C ARG A 11 4.20 1.02 -18.21
N GLY A 12 3.56 2.12 -17.83
CA GLY A 12 2.11 2.31 -17.98
C GLY A 12 1.27 1.44 -17.02
N LEU A 13 1.87 0.93 -15.94
CA LEU A 13 1.21 0.12 -14.93
C LEU A 13 0.68 1.00 -13.79
N TYR A 14 -0.51 0.68 -13.29
CA TYR A 14 -1.07 1.35 -12.12
C TYR A 14 -0.42 0.83 -10.83
N PRO A 15 0.31 1.67 -10.06
CA PRO A 15 0.96 1.25 -8.85
C PRO A 15 -0.05 1.24 -7.70
N SER A 16 -0.84 0.18 -7.57
CA SER A 16 -1.79 0.05 -6.45
C SER A 16 -1.06 -0.05 -5.10
N TRP A 17 -1.63 0.55 -4.05
CA TRP A 17 -1.09 0.48 -2.69
C TRP A 17 -2.21 0.14 -1.69
N ASP A 18 -2.00 -0.90 -0.89
CA ASP A 18 -2.89 -1.32 0.18
C ASP A 18 -2.13 -1.26 1.52
N ALA A 19 -2.58 -0.37 2.41
CA ALA A 19 -1.87 -0.07 3.64
C ALA A 19 -2.31 -1.02 4.77
N ALA A 20 -1.44 -1.98 5.12
CA ALA A 20 -1.70 -2.96 6.17
C ALA A 20 -1.77 -2.37 7.60
N ASN A 21 -1.26 -1.15 7.81
CA ASN A 21 -1.23 -0.46 9.11
C ASN A 21 -1.07 1.06 8.92
N ARG A 22 -1.11 1.81 10.03
CA ARG A 22 -1.07 3.28 10.03
C ARG A 22 0.26 3.84 9.54
N GLU A 23 1.35 3.14 9.79
CA GLU A 23 2.69 3.50 9.34
C GLU A 23 2.78 3.42 7.80
N SER A 24 2.26 2.33 7.23
CA SER A 24 2.15 2.15 5.78
C SER A 24 1.23 3.19 5.15
N LEU A 25 0.11 3.52 5.80
CA LEU A 25 -0.80 4.58 5.36
C LEU A 25 -0.09 5.94 5.30
N SER A 26 0.65 6.30 6.35
CA SER A 26 1.39 7.56 6.40
C SER A 26 2.43 7.65 5.27
N LEU A 27 3.12 6.54 4.98
CA LEU A 27 4.05 6.46 3.86
C LEU A 27 3.33 6.65 2.52
N ALA A 28 2.20 5.97 2.31
CA ALA A 28 1.42 6.08 1.07
C ALA A 28 0.95 7.54 0.84
N GLN A 29 0.47 8.22 1.89
CA GLN A 29 0.07 9.62 1.81
C GLN A 29 1.23 10.54 1.41
N LYS A 30 2.44 10.32 1.96
CA LYS A 30 3.65 11.07 1.56
C LYS A 30 4.05 10.83 0.09
N LEU A 31 3.69 9.68 -0.47
CA LEU A 31 3.94 9.31 -1.86
C LEU A 31 2.84 9.79 -2.83
N GLY A 32 1.80 10.47 -2.33
CA GLY A 32 0.72 11.03 -3.13
C GLY A 32 -0.55 10.16 -3.23
N TYR A 33 -0.63 9.05 -2.50
CA TYR A 33 -1.86 8.27 -2.41
C TYR A 33 -2.87 8.92 -1.48
N HIS A 34 -4.16 8.74 -1.78
CA HIS A 34 -5.25 9.24 -0.94
C HIS A 34 -5.87 8.10 -0.12
N PHE A 35 -6.09 8.37 1.16
CA PHE A 35 -6.83 7.45 2.02
C PHE A 35 -8.27 7.34 1.54
N HIS A 36 -8.73 6.13 1.25
CA HIS A 36 -10.11 5.88 0.86
C HIS A 36 -10.98 5.50 2.06
N ARG A 37 -10.65 4.39 2.74
CA ARG A 37 -11.36 3.89 3.91
C ARG A 37 -10.52 2.84 4.64
N GLU A 38 -10.82 2.65 5.92
CA GLU A 38 -10.38 1.48 6.66
C GLU A 38 -11.29 0.27 6.38
N TYR A 39 -10.74 -0.92 6.54
CA TYR A 39 -11.48 -2.16 6.46
C TYR A 39 -10.93 -3.18 7.47
N LYS A 40 -11.79 -4.09 7.94
CA LYS A 40 -11.38 -5.17 8.84
C LYS A 40 -10.61 -6.22 8.05
N ALA A 41 -9.42 -6.58 8.52
CA ALA A 41 -8.63 -7.68 7.99
C ALA A 41 -8.36 -8.70 9.11
N TYR A 42 -8.34 -9.99 8.76
CA TYR A 42 -8.08 -11.08 9.69
C TYR A 42 -6.79 -11.80 9.30
N ARG A 43 -5.98 -12.18 10.29
CA ARG A 43 -4.81 -13.02 10.10
C ARG A 43 -5.06 -14.36 10.76
N VAL A 44 -4.86 -15.45 10.02
CA VAL A 44 -4.85 -16.79 10.59
C VAL A 44 -3.45 -17.07 11.13
N SER A 45 -3.36 -17.41 12.40
CA SER A 45 -2.13 -17.93 13.01
C SER A 45 -2.26 -19.44 13.13
N THR A 46 -1.47 -20.17 12.34
CA THR A 46 -1.31 -21.62 12.52
C THR A 46 -0.16 -21.84 13.49
N SER A 47 -0.48 -22.30 14.69
CA SER A 47 0.53 -22.92 15.58
C SER A 47 0.65 -24.38 15.14
N VAL A 48 1.84 -24.78 14.71
CA VAL A 48 2.21 -26.20 14.59
C VAL A 48 2.79 -26.65 15.92
#